data_AF-A0A1F8UT06-F1
#
_entry.id   AF-A0A1F8UT06-F1
#
_cell.length_a   1.000
_cell.length_b   1.000
_cell.length_c   1.000
_cell.angle_alpha   90.00
_cell.angle_beta   90.00
_cell.angle_gamma   90.00
#
_symmetry.space_group_name_H-M   'P 1'
#
loop_
_entity.id
_entity.type
_entity.pdbx_description
1 polymer ?
#
loop_
_entity_poly.entity_id
_entity_poly.type
_entity_poly.pdbx_seq_one_letter_code
_entity_poly.pdbx_strand_id
1 'polypeptide(L)'
;MDVNKRVQLNMIKITLILVIPTFFIEDKLNYIKGLTGGVLYSILSYKLIIKVVTKSVCMNSVKAGIFTFSNYIIRFIIMGILLISALMYSKTMFVGAVLGILTMKIALYLEIFNKRIQVDDNCLAEDVIINKEEEKE
;
A
#
# COMPACT_ATOMS: atom_id res chain seq x y z
N MET A 1 -12.66 1.55 -16.58
CA MET A 1 -12.86 1.52 -15.11
C MET A 1 -11.50 1.66 -14.47
N ASP A 2 -11.26 2.71 -13.71
CA ASP A 2 -9.92 3.09 -13.24
C ASP A 2 -9.32 2.05 -12.30
N VAL A 3 -8.02 1.75 -12.44
CA VAL A 3 -7.27 0.83 -11.57
C VAL A 3 -7.51 1.17 -10.09
N ASN A 4 -7.53 2.47 -9.78
CA ASN A 4 -7.76 2.99 -8.43
C ASN A 4 -9.14 2.59 -7.84
N LYS A 5 -10.21 2.56 -8.65
CA LYS A 5 -11.55 2.14 -8.19
C LYS A 5 -11.61 0.63 -7.94
N ARG A 6 -10.85 -0.18 -8.68
CA ARG A 6 -10.78 -1.64 -8.47
C ARG A 6 -10.05 -2.01 -7.18
N VAL A 7 -8.91 -1.35 -6.91
CA VAL A 7 -8.13 -1.57 -5.69
C VAL A 7 -8.95 -1.21 -4.46
N GLN A 8 -9.65 -0.07 -4.50
CA GLN A 8 -10.53 0.35 -3.42
C GLN A 8 -11.70 -0.61 -3.21
N LEU A 9 -12.31 -1.12 -4.28
CA LEU A 9 -13.39 -2.11 -4.18
C LEU A 9 -12.92 -3.44 -3.58
N ASN A 10 -11.72 -3.90 -3.94
CA ASN A 10 -11.12 -5.11 -3.36
C ASN A 10 -10.75 -4.91 -1.89
N MET A 11 -10.21 -3.74 -1.52
CA MET A 11 -9.97 -3.37 -0.12
C MET A 11 -11.26 -3.41 0.72
N ILE A 12 -12.38 -2.91 0.18
CA ILE A 12 -13.67 -2.92 0.89
C ILE A 12 -14.16 -4.36 1.09
N LYS A 13 -14.06 -5.22 0.07
CA LYS A 13 -14.47 -6.64 0.17
C LYS A 13 -13.67 -7.41 1.22
N ILE A 14 -12.35 -7.22 1.26
CA ILE A 14 -11.50 -7.93 2.22
C ILE A 14 -11.72 -7.36 3.64
N THR A 15 -11.94 -6.04 3.78
CA THR A 15 -12.34 -5.43 5.05
C THR A 15 -13.65 -6.02 5.57
N LEU A 16 -14.65 -6.25 4.69
CA LEU A 16 -15.93 -6.86 5.07
C LEU A 16 -15.75 -8.30 5.61
N ILE A 17 -14.87 -9.10 4.99
CA ILE A 17 -14.51 -10.45 5.47
C ILE A 17 -13.79 -10.39 6.83
N LEU A 18 -12.96 -9.37 7.05
CA LEU A 18 -12.24 -9.16 8.31
C LEU A 18 -13.11 -8.69 9.49
N VAL A 19 -14.39 -8.39 9.25
CA VAL A 19 -15.38 -8.16 10.30
C VAL A 19 -15.86 -9.48 10.91
N ILE A 20 -15.82 -10.60 10.18
CA ILE A 20 -16.29 -11.92 10.64
C ILE A 20 -15.56 -12.40 11.92
N PRO A 21 -14.22 -12.30 12.04
CA PRO A 21 -13.49 -12.63 13.27
C PRO A 21 -13.95 -11.83 14.51
N THR A 22 -14.54 -10.65 14.35
CA THR A 22 -15.04 -9.83 15.47
C THR A 22 -16.14 -10.54 16.27
N PHE A 23 -16.85 -11.49 15.66
CA PHE A 23 -17.85 -12.29 16.37
C PHE A 23 -17.25 -13.31 17.34
N PHE A 24 -16.00 -13.73 17.12
CA PHE A 24 -15.29 -14.72 17.92
C PHE A 24 -14.41 -14.12 19.02
N ILE A 25 -14.22 -12.79 19.02
CA ILE A 25 -13.35 -12.07 19.95
C ILE A 25 -14.21 -11.40 21.04
N GLU A 26 -13.84 -11.62 22.30
CA GLU A 26 -14.54 -11.06 23.47
C GLU A 26 -14.46 -9.51 23.48
N ASP A 27 -13.26 -8.96 23.25
CA ASP A 27 -13.01 -7.52 23.21
C ASP A 27 -13.24 -6.88 21.82
N LYS A 28 -14.51 -6.85 21.40
CA LYS A 28 -14.94 -6.33 20.09
C LYS A 28 -14.51 -4.89 19.83
N LEU A 29 -14.59 -4.02 20.84
CA LEU A 29 -14.27 -2.59 20.70
C LEU A 29 -12.79 -2.36 20.41
N ASN A 30 -11.90 -3.10 21.08
CA ASN A 30 -10.46 -2.98 20.88
C ASN A 30 -10.03 -3.56 19.54
N TYR A 31 -10.66 -4.65 19.11
CA TYR A 31 -10.45 -5.21 17.77
C TYR A 31 -10.86 -4.23 16.66
N ILE A 32 -12.04 -3.62 16.77
CA ILE A 32 -12.52 -2.65 15.76
C ILE A 32 -11.60 -1.44 15.68
N LYS A 33 -11.13 -0.90 16.83
CA LYS A 33 -10.14 0.20 16.85
C LYS A 33 -8.82 -0.19 16.18
N GLY A 34 -8.35 -1.40 16.42
CA GLY A 34 -7.17 -1.94 15.75
C GLY A 34 -7.37 -2.05 14.24
N LEU A 35 -8.50 -2.63 13.83
CA LEU A 35 -8.85 -2.84 12.43
C LEU A 35 -8.97 -1.52 11.67
N THR A 36 -9.68 -0.53 12.23
CA THR A 36 -9.80 0.79 11.62
C THR A 36 -8.44 1.50 11.49
N GLY A 37 -7.58 1.38 12.52
CA GLY A 37 -6.20 1.87 12.45
C GLY A 37 -5.38 1.21 11.34
N GLY A 38 -5.48 -0.12 11.20
CA GLY A 38 -4.79 -0.88 10.15
C GLY A 38 -5.29 -0.57 8.74
N VAL A 39 -6.59 -0.36 8.58
CA VAL A 39 -7.20 0.07 7.30
C VAL A 39 -6.77 1.51 6.95
N LEU A 40 -6.76 2.42 7.93
CA LEU A 40 -6.31 3.79 7.71
C LEU A 40 -4.84 3.85 7.28
N TYR A 41 -3.99 3.09 7.97
CA TYR A 41 -2.59 2.90 7.59
C TYR A 41 -2.45 2.37 6.16
N SER A 42 -3.28 1.39 5.79
CA SER A 42 -3.27 0.80 4.46
C SER A 42 -3.58 1.82 3.36
N ILE A 43 -4.61 2.64 3.54
CA ILE A 43 -4.96 3.71 2.59
C ILE A 43 -3.81 4.71 2.45
N LEU A 44 -3.21 5.12 3.57
CA LEU A 44 -2.07 6.03 3.58
C LEU A 44 -0.87 5.41 2.84
N SER A 45 -0.53 4.17 3.19
CA SER A 45 0.56 3.43 2.56
C SER A 45 0.36 3.28 1.05
N TYR A 46 -0.88 3.07 0.58
CA TYR A 46 -1.18 2.96 -0.84
C TYR A 46 -0.91 4.28 -1.58
N LYS A 47 -1.36 5.40 -1.01
CA LYS A 47 -1.08 6.73 -1.58
C LYS A 47 0.41 7.02 -1.66
N LEU A 48 1.19 6.63 -0.64
CA LEU A 48 2.65 6.76 -0.69
C LEU A 48 3.23 5.92 -1.83
N ILE A 49 2.80 4.66 -2.02
CA ILE A 49 3.32 3.80 -3.09
C ILE A 49 3.06 4.42 -4.46
N ILE A 50 1.83 4.85 -4.76
CA ILE A 50 1.52 5.47 -6.07
C ILE A 50 2.42 6.69 -6.28
N LYS A 51 2.53 7.56 -5.28
CA LYS A 51 3.35 8.77 -5.38
C LYS A 51 4.82 8.46 -5.62
N VAL A 52 5.34 7.39 -5.00
CA VAL A 52 6.72 6.96 -5.18
C VAL A 52 6.93 6.40 -6.56
N VAL A 53 6.09 5.45 -6.98
CA VAL A 53 6.18 4.79 -8.29
C VAL A 53 6.10 5.80 -9.42
N THR A 54 5.10 6.68 -9.43
CA THR A 54 4.95 7.69 -10.50
C THR A 54 6.15 8.63 -10.57
N LYS A 55 6.77 8.97 -9.42
CA LYS A 55 7.90 9.89 -9.38
C LYS A 55 9.25 9.21 -9.63
N SER A 56 9.40 7.94 -9.26
CA SER A 56 10.63 7.17 -9.43
C SER A 56 10.84 6.73 -10.87
N VAL A 57 9.76 6.48 -11.61
CA VAL A 57 9.82 6.03 -13.02
C VAL A 57 10.38 7.13 -13.92
N CYS A 58 10.11 8.41 -13.64
CA CYS A 58 10.57 9.53 -14.46
C CYS A 58 11.81 10.24 -13.86
N MET A 59 12.60 9.55 -13.01
CA MET A 59 13.82 10.06 -12.38
C MET A 59 15.04 9.22 -12.76
N ASN A 60 16.21 9.86 -12.92
CA ASN A 60 17.50 9.18 -13.14
C ASN A 60 17.76 8.10 -12.06
N SER A 61 18.22 6.92 -12.49
CA SER A 61 18.26 5.66 -11.76
C SER A 61 18.92 5.72 -10.38
N VAL A 62 19.97 6.54 -10.21
CA VAL A 62 20.63 6.75 -8.91
C VAL A 62 19.74 7.53 -7.93
N LYS A 63 19.04 8.56 -8.40
CA LYS A 63 18.12 9.37 -7.58
C LYS A 63 16.82 8.62 -7.29
N ALA A 64 16.36 7.79 -8.24
CA ALA A 64 15.20 6.92 -8.06
C ALA A 64 15.40 5.89 -6.94
N GLY A 65 16.61 5.32 -6.83
CA GLY A 65 16.96 4.37 -5.77
C GLY A 65 16.87 4.98 -4.36
N ILE A 66 17.50 6.15 -4.15
CA ILE A 66 17.51 6.84 -2.85
C ILE A 66 16.09 7.30 -2.47
N PHE A 67 15.33 7.82 -3.45
CA PHE A 67 13.96 8.27 -3.21
C PHE A 67 13.03 7.12 -2.81
N THR A 68 13.17 5.96 -3.46
CA THR A 68 12.42 4.75 -3.12
C THR A 68 12.81 4.22 -1.74
N PHE A 69 14.11 4.18 -1.44
CA PHE A 69 14.62 3.72 -0.15
C PHE A 69 14.10 4.56 1.02
N SER A 70 14.17 5.89 0.91
CA SER A 70 13.68 6.80 1.95
C SER A 70 12.19 6.60 2.24
N ASN A 71 11.36 6.48 1.20
CA ASN A 71 9.93 6.20 1.38
C ASN A 71 9.67 4.81 1.98
N TYR A 72 10.52 3.83 1.70
CA TYR A 72 10.42 2.50 2.29
C TYR A 72 10.69 2.54 3.80
N ILE A 73 11.67 3.34 4.24
CA ILE A 73 11.94 3.57 5.66
C ILE A 73 10.77 4.27 6.35
N ILE A 74 10.23 5.33 5.75
CA ILE A 74 9.05 6.04 6.29
C ILE A 74 7.88 5.08 6.49
N ARG A 75 7.66 4.18 5.53
CA ARG A 75 6.61 3.16 5.61
C ARG A 75 6.80 2.24 6.84
N PHE A 76 8.02 1.76 7.10
CA PHE A 76 8.28 0.94 8.27
C PHE A 76 8.18 1.71 9.58
N ILE A 77 8.56 2.99 9.61
CA ILE A 77 8.40 3.84 10.80
C ILE A 77 6.92 3.98 11.16
N ILE A 78 6.07 4.32 10.18
CA ILE A 78 4.63 4.46 10.40
C ILE A 78 4.02 3.11 10.82
N MET A 79 4.43 2.00 10.19
CA MET A 79 3.99 0.65 10.59
C MET A 79 4.39 0.31 12.02
N GLY A 80 5.63 0.62 12.40
CA GLY A 80 6.15 0.37 13.75
C GLY A 80 5.39 1.15 14.81
N ILE A 81 5.12 2.44 14.56
CA ILE A 81 4.34 3.29 15.48
C ILE A 81 2.92 2.73 15.66
N LEU A 82 2.27 2.28 14.58
CA LEU A 82 0.93 1.69 14.66
C LEU A 82 0.93 0.37 15.45
N LEU A 83 1.91 -0.50 15.22
CA LEU A 83 2.00 -1.78 15.94
C LEU A 83 2.32 -1.57 17.42
N ILE A 84 3.27 -0.69 17.74
CA ILE A 84 3.69 -0.39 19.12
C ILE A 84 2.52 0.23 19.89
N SER A 85 1.81 1.20 19.30
CA SER A 85 0.63 1.80 19.93
C SER A 85 -0.48 0.77 20.17
N ALA A 86 -0.71 -0.16 19.24
CA ALA A 86 -1.69 -1.23 19.42
C ALA A 86 -1.28 -2.23 20.52
N LEU A 87 0.02 -2.54 20.63
CA LEU A 87 0.57 -3.44 21.65
C LEU A 87 0.45 -2.86 23.07
N MET A 88 0.61 -1.54 23.21
CA MET A 88 0.44 -0.86 24.50
C MET A 88 -1.03 -0.78 24.96
N TYR A 89 -1.98 -0.81 24.03
CA TYR A 89 -3.41 -0.75 24.36
C TYR A 89 -4.00 -2.11 24.73
N SER A 90 -3.90 -3.10 23.84
CA SER A 90 -4.42 -4.46 24.08
C SER A 90 -3.94 -5.45 23.03
N LYS A 91 -3.76 -6.72 23.43
CA LYS A 91 -3.45 -7.83 22.51
C LYS A 91 -4.48 -7.95 21.38
N THR A 92 -5.77 -7.69 21.66
CA THR A 92 -6.84 -7.77 20.65
C THR A 92 -6.80 -6.61 19.65
N MET A 93 -6.38 -5.42 20.09
CA MET A 93 -6.15 -4.28 19.20
C MET A 93 -4.95 -4.53 18.25
N PHE A 94 -3.89 -5.16 18.77
CA PHE A 94 -2.74 -5.56 17.97
C PHE A 94 -3.14 -6.54 16.85
N VAL A 95 -3.92 -7.58 17.16
CA VAL A 95 -4.40 -8.55 16.17
C VAL A 95 -5.24 -7.86 15.08
N GLY A 96 -6.16 -6.97 15.47
CA GLY A 96 -6.96 -6.20 14.51
C GLY A 96 -6.11 -5.30 13.60
N ALA A 97 -5.10 -4.63 14.15
CA ALA A 97 -4.19 -3.78 13.39
C ALA A 97 -3.34 -4.57 12.39
N VAL A 98 -2.77 -5.70 12.81
CA VAL A 98 -1.97 -6.58 11.95
C VAL A 98 -2.81 -7.11 10.79
N LEU A 99 -4.03 -7.59 11.08
CA LEU A 99 -4.95 -8.06 10.05
C LEU A 99 -5.33 -6.93 9.08
N GLY A 100 -5.64 -5.74 9.60
CA GLY A 100 -5.92 -4.55 8.80
C GLY A 100 -4.78 -4.18 7.85
N ILE A 101 -3.52 -4.22 8.32
CA ILE A 101 -2.33 -4.00 7.48
C ILE A 101 -2.17 -5.11 6.43
N LEU A 102 -2.39 -6.38 6.81
CA LEU A 102 -2.28 -7.52 5.90
C LEU A 102 -3.26 -7.42 4.73
N THR A 103 -4.47 -6.90 4.98
CA THR A 103 -5.51 -6.66 3.97
C THR A 103 -4.96 -6.00 2.71
N MET A 104 -4.15 -4.96 2.87
CA MET A 104 -3.56 -4.23 1.75
C MET A 104 -2.59 -5.08 0.95
N LYS A 105 -1.71 -5.82 1.64
CA LYS A 105 -0.75 -6.70 0.97
C LYS A 105 -1.49 -7.77 0.17
N ILE A 106 -2.51 -8.40 0.77
CA ILE A 106 -3.31 -9.43 0.12
C ILE A 106 -4.05 -8.86 -1.10
N ALA A 107 -4.65 -7.67 -0.97
CA ALA A 107 -5.32 -6.99 -2.08
C ALA A 107 -4.36 -6.74 -3.26
N LEU A 108 -3.15 -6.23 -2.98
CA LEU A 108 -2.11 -6.00 -3.97
C LEU A 108 -1.65 -7.31 -4.63
N TYR A 109 -1.38 -8.36 -3.84
CA TYR A 109 -0.97 -9.66 -4.38
C TYR A 109 -2.04 -10.28 -5.26
N LEU A 110 -3.32 -10.20 -4.87
CA LEU A 110 -4.44 -10.65 -5.69
C LEU A 110 -4.50 -9.91 -7.03
N GLU A 111 -4.24 -8.61 -7.06
CA GLU A 111 -4.23 -7.84 -8.31
C GLU A 111 -3.03 -8.15 -9.20
N ILE A 112 -1.85 -8.35 -8.61
CA ILE A 112 -0.63 -8.77 -9.31
C ILE A 112 -0.84 -10.17 -9.92
N PHE A 113 -1.36 -11.12 -9.14
CA PHE A 113 -1.58 -12.49 -9.58
C PHE A 113 -2.65 -12.57 -10.67
N ASN A 114 -3.66 -11.69 -10.60
CA ASN A 114 -4.67 -11.53 -11.64
C ASN A 114 -4.15 -10.74 -12.87
N LYS A 115 -2.87 -10.37 -12.89
CA LYS A 115 -2.16 -9.69 -14.00
C LYS A 115 -2.83 -8.39 -14.47
N ARG A 116 -3.49 -7.65 -13.56
CA ARG A 116 -4.28 -6.44 -13.90
C ARG A 116 -3.68 -5.12 -13.44
N ILE A 117 -2.45 -5.13 -12.94
CA ILE A 117 -1.73 -3.89 -12.69
C ILE A 117 -1.20 -3.41 -14.04
N GLN A 118 -1.96 -2.52 -14.68
CA GLN A 118 -1.37 -1.58 -15.63
C GLN A 118 -0.63 -0.54 -14.78
N VAL A 119 0.69 -0.69 -14.71
CA VAL A 119 1.53 0.46 -14.44
C VAL A 119 1.29 1.40 -15.62
N ASP A 120 0.90 2.64 -15.34
CA ASP A 120 0.61 3.62 -16.38
C ASP A 120 1.95 3.93 -17.08
N ASP A 121 2.21 3.26 -18.20
CA ASP A 121 3.48 3.24 -18.94
C ASP A 121 3.79 4.57 -19.67
N ASN A 122 3.08 5.66 -19.34
CA ASN A 122 3.14 6.92 -20.06
C ASN A 122 4.47 7.71 -19.88
N CYS A 123 5.44 7.19 -19.10
CA CYS A 123 6.83 7.71 -19.08
C CYS A 123 7.79 6.92 -20.01
N LEU A 124 7.42 5.71 -20.51
CA LEU A 124 8.28 4.95 -21.44
C LEU A 124 8.26 5.52 -22.88
N ALA A 125 7.32 6.41 -23.20
CA ALA A 125 7.23 7.02 -24.52
C ALA A 125 8.19 8.21 -24.69
N GLU A 126 8.55 8.89 -23.60
CA GLU A 126 9.38 10.12 -23.67
C GLU A 126 10.88 9.80 -23.65
N ASP A 127 11.30 8.76 -22.90
CA ASP A 127 12.71 8.34 -22.82
C ASP A 127 13.23 7.63 -24.09
N VAL A 128 12.34 7.10 -24.94
CA VAL A 128 12.70 6.50 -26.24
C VAL A 128 12.90 7.57 -27.32
N ILE A 129 12.24 8.72 -27.21
CA ILE A 129 12.35 9.81 -28.18
C ILE A 129 13.65 10.60 -27.96
N ILE A 130 14.02 10.87 -26.71
CA ILE A 130 15.22 11.64 -26.37
C ILE A 130 16.51 10.86 -26.71
N ASN A 131 16.56 9.54 -26.45
CA ASN A 131 17.72 8.72 -26.83
C ASN A 131 17.88 8.54 -28.36
N LYS A 132 16.83 8.79 -29.15
CA LYS A 132 16.90 8.71 -30.62
C LYS A 132 17.42 10.00 -31.27
N GLU A 133 17.36 11.14 -30.57
CA GLU A 133 17.92 12.39 -31.06
C GLU A 133 19.43 12.48 -30.83
N GLU A 134 19.98 11.87 -29.76
CA GLU A 134 21.43 11.84 -29.51
C GLU A 134 22.22 10.89 -30.45
N GLU A 135 21.57 9.98 -31.17
CA GLU A 135 22.24 9.05 -32.11
C GLU A 135 22.31 9.59 -33.57
N LYS A 136 21.84 10.83 -33.81
CA LYS A 136 21.79 11.47 -35.14
C LYS A 136 22.66 12.74 -35.28
N GLU A 137 23.42 13.10 -34.26
CA GLU A 137 24.44 14.17 -34.31
C GLU A 137 25.86 13.58 -34.26
#